data_AF-A0A968YXH5-F1
#
_entry.id   AF-A0A968YXH5-F1
#
_cell.length_a   1.000
_cell.length_b   1.000
_cell.length_c   1.000
_cell.angle_alpha   90.00
_cell.angle_beta   90.00
_cell.angle_gamma   90.00
#
_symmetry.space_group_name_H-M   'P 1'
#
loop_
_entity.id
_entity.type
_entity.pdbx_description
1 polymer ?
#
loop_
_entity_poly.entity_id
_entity_poly.type
_entity_poly.pdbx_seq_one_letter_code
_entity_poly.pdbx_strand_id
1 'polypeptide(L)'
;MDLLAVSGHPEGTPVQETDVDTFFRRAVKEEDWHGETEKANVQKFLKLVELLKNNLENLQVFKVGEFELDAYVVGMVNLDVVGLSTKVVAT
;
A
#
# COMPACT_ATOMS: atom_id res chain seq x y z
N MET A 1 -15.99 -6.27 -5.20
CA MET A 1 -14.81 -6.55 -6.05
C MET A 1 -14.20 -7.84 -5.58
N ASP A 2 -13.90 -8.76 -6.49
CA ASP A 2 -13.15 -9.98 -6.16
C ASP A 2 -11.66 -9.73 -6.43
N LEU A 3 -10.92 -9.41 -5.35
CA LEU A 3 -9.51 -9.00 -5.44
C LEU A 3 -8.63 -10.09 -6.07
N LEU A 4 -8.84 -11.36 -5.71
CA LEU A 4 -8.00 -12.46 -6.19
C LEU A 4 -8.21 -12.67 -7.69
N ALA A 5 -9.47 -12.66 -8.14
CA ALA A 5 -9.80 -12.80 -9.55
C ALA A 5 -9.21 -11.67 -10.41
N VAL A 6 -9.34 -10.41 -9.97
CA VAL A 6 -8.82 -9.27 -10.78
C VAL A 6 -7.30 -9.14 -10.75
N SER A 7 -6.65 -9.68 -9.72
CA SER A 7 -5.18 -9.66 -9.58
C SER A 7 -4.50 -10.89 -10.16
N GLY A 8 -5.27 -11.89 -10.61
CA GLY A 8 -4.74 -13.14 -11.17
C GLY A 8 -4.18 -14.10 -10.12
N HIS A 9 -4.58 -13.96 -8.85
CA HIS A 9 -4.20 -14.88 -7.78
C HIS A 9 -5.15 -16.09 -7.73
N PRO A 10 -4.64 -17.29 -7.41
CA PRO A 10 -5.47 -18.46 -7.16
C PRO A 10 -6.49 -18.21 -6.05
N GLU A 11 -7.66 -18.82 -6.16
CA GLU A 11 -8.63 -18.83 -5.06
C GLU A 11 -8.00 -19.44 -3.79
N GLY A 12 -8.34 -18.87 -2.64
CA GLY A 12 -7.80 -19.30 -1.35
C GLY A 12 -6.39 -18.80 -1.04
N THR A 13 -5.75 -18.02 -1.94
CA THR A 13 -4.50 -17.33 -1.60
C THR A 13 -4.72 -16.44 -0.37
N PRO A 14 -3.85 -16.50 0.66
CA PRO A 14 -4.02 -15.71 1.87
C PRO A 14 -4.09 -14.21 1.56
N VAL A 15 -5.07 -13.53 2.13
CA VAL A 15 -5.24 -12.07 2.06
C VAL A 15 -5.21 -11.51 3.46
N GLN A 16 -4.33 -10.51 3.67
CA GLN A 16 -4.27 -9.75 4.91
C GLN A 16 -4.65 -8.29 4.63
N GLU A 17 -5.56 -7.77 5.44
CA GLU A 17 -5.98 -6.37 5.37
C GLU A 17 -5.20 -5.51 6.38
N THR A 18 -4.87 -4.29 5.98
CA THR A 18 -4.30 -3.28 6.87
C THR A 18 -4.66 -1.89 6.35
N ASP A 19 -4.65 -0.89 7.23
CA ASP A 19 -4.86 0.50 6.83
C ASP A 19 -3.59 1.11 6.20
N VAL A 20 -3.77 2.21 5.48
CA VAL A 20 -2.69 2.91 4.77
C VAL A 20 -1.60 3.43 5.71
N ASP A 21 -1.95 3.86 6.93
CA ASP A 21 -0.97 4.41 7.88
C ASP A 21 -0.10 3.30 8.45
N THR A 22 -0.69 2.17 8.81
CA THR A 22 0.03 1.00 9.28
C THR A 22 0.95 0.44 8.21
N PHE A 23 0.51 0.40 6.95
CA PHE A 23 1.31 -0.07 5.82
C PHE A 23 2.53 0.83 5.55
N PHE A 24 2.32 2.15 5.45
CA PHE A 24 3.39 3.11 5.13
C PHE A 24 4.16 3.62 6.34
N ARG A 25 3.79 3.25 7.57
CA ARG A 25 4.42 3.63 8.85
C ARG A 25 5.94 3.77 8.81
N ARG A 26 6.63 2.79 8.23
CA ARG A 26 8.11 2.79 8.17
C ARG A 26 8.65 3.72 7.07
N ALA A 27 7.94 3.82 5.95
CA ALA A 27 8.35 4.65 4.81
C ALA A 27 8.17 6.15 5.08
N VAL A 28 7.25 6.52 5.96
CA VAL A 28 6.98 7.93 6.34
C VAL A 28 7.71 8.37 7.61
N LYS A 29 8.44 7.47 8.27
CA LYS A 29 9.17 7.79 9.49
C LYS A 29 10.57 8.28 9.14
N GLU A 30 10.88 9.51 9.51
CA GLU A 30 12.26 9.98 9.54
C GLU A 30 12.97 9.38 10.76
N GLU A 31 14.19 8.90 10.56
CA GLU A 31 15.04 8.36 11.62
C GLU A 31 16.33 9.19 11.73
N ASP A 32 16.93 9.23 12.93
CA ASP A 32 18.10 10.06 13.20
C ASP A 32 19.34 9.68 12.35
N TRP A 33 19.38 8.44 11.85
CA TRP A 33 20.47 7.92 11.02
C TRP A 33 20.25 8.17 9.52
N HIS A 34 19.14 8.79 9.11
CA HIS A 34 18.87 9.13 7.71
C HIS A 34 19.77 10.29 7.22
N GLY A 35 20.40 10.09 6.06
CA GLY A 35 21.04 11.16 5.29
C GLY A 35 20.02 11.95 4.47
N GLU A 36 20.51 12.89 3.65
CA GLU A 36 19.65 13.78 2.85
C GLU A 36 18.77 12.99 1.86
N THR A 37 19.30 11.93 1.24
CA THR A 37 18.57 11.10 0.28
C THR A 37 17.41 10.36 0.95
N GLU A 38 17.66 9.75 2.11
CA GLU A 38 16.64 9.04 2.88
C GLU A 38 15.55 10.00 3.35
N LYS A 39 15.92 11.18 3.86
CA LYS A 39 14.96 12.23 4.24
C LYS A 39 14.12 12.70 3.05
N ALA A 40 14.73 12.88 1.89
CA ALA A 40 13.99 13.23 0.67
C ALA A 40 13.00 12.13 0.27
N ASN A 41 13.33 10.85 0.48
CA ASN A 41 12.42 9.74 0.24
C ASN A 41 11.26 9.71 1.24
N VAL A 42 11.53 9.95 2.53
CA VAL A 42 10.47 10.10 3.55
C VAL A 42 9.47 11.17 3.14
N GLN A 43 9.95 12.34 2.68
CA GLN A 43 9.09 13.43 2.21
C GLN A 43 8.26 13.04 0.97
N LYS A 44 8.80 12.24 0.06
CA LYS A 44 8.03 11.72 -1.09
C LYS A 44 6.92 10.76 -0.63
N PHE A 45 7.20 9.87 0.32
CA PHE A 45 6.19 8.95 0.85
C PHE A 45 5.11 9.66 1.65
N LEU A 46 5.45 10.68 2.45
CA LEU A 46 4.47 11.53 3.12
C LEU A 46 3.49 12.16 2.12
N LYS A 47 4.01 12.75 1.04
CA LYS A 47 3.18 13.33 -0.03
C LYS A 47 2.33 12.29 -0.75
N LEU A 48 2.86 11.08 -0.99
CA LEU A 48 2.10 9.99 -1.59
C LEU A 48 0.93 9.57 -0.72
N VAL A 49 1.17 9.36 0.59
CA VAL A 49 0.11 8.96 1.52
C VAL A 49 -0.96 10.04 1.62
N GLU A 50 -0.56 11.32 1.69
CA GLU A 50 -1.49 12.45 1.68
C GLU A 50 -2.32 12.50 0.39
N LEU A 51 -1.68 12.33 -0.78
CA LEU A 51 -2.36 12.27 -2.07
C LEU A 51 -3.42 11.15 -2.08
N LEU A 52 -3.09 9.94 -1.64
CA LEU A 52 -4.03 8.83 -1.61
C LEU A 52 -5.21 9.12 -0.70
N LYS A 53 -4.96 9.62 0.51
CA LYS A 53 -6.01 9.94 1.49
C LYS A 53 -6.95 11.06 1.04
N ASN A 54 -6.41 12.06 0.33
CA ASN A 54 -7.20 13.20 -0.11
C ASN A 54 -8.04 12.92 -1.37
N ASN A 55 -7.67 11.91 -2.16
CA ASN A 55 -8.31 11.66 -3.45
C ASN A 55 -9.10 10.34 -3.51
N LEU A 56 -8.87 9.41 -2.59
CA LEU A 56 -9.51 8.10 -2.60
C LEU A 56 -10.42 7.91 -1.39
N GLU A 57 -11.68 7.59 -1.65
CA GLU A 57 -12.64 7.20 -0.62
C GLU A 57 -12.44 5.74 -0.21
N ASN A 58 -12.72 5.40 1.05
CA ASN A 58 -12.64 4.02 1.57
C ASN A 58 -11.29 3.32 1.28
N LEU A 59 -10.20 4.07 1.44
CA LEU A 59 -8.83 3.60 1.21
C LEU A 59 -8.46 2.43 2.13
N GLN A 60 -8.03 1.32 1.54
CA GLN A 60 -7.64 0.09 2.24
C GLN A 60 -6.41 -0.55 1.58
N VAL A 61 -5.60 -1.28 2.36
CA VAL A 61 -4.47 -2.05 1.85
C VAL A 61 -4.71 -3.55 2.00
N PHE A 62 -4.49 -4.29 0.92
CA PHE A 62 -4.55 -5.75 0.88
C PHE A 62 -3.19 -6.32 0.55
N LYS A 63 -2.68 -7.26 1.35
CA LYS A 63 -1.45 -8.02 1.07
C LYS A 63 -1.85 -9.45 0.73
N VAL A 64 -1.46 -9.92 -0.43
CA VAL A 64 -1.86 -11.23 -0.97
C VAL A 64 -0.61 -12.13 -1.09
N GLY A 65 -0.66 -13.31 -0.47
CA GLY A 65 0.45 -14.28 -0.45
C GLY A 65 1.02 -14.55 0.94
N GLU A 66 2.19 -15.19 1.00
CA GLU A 66 2.86 -15.57 2.26
C GLU A 66 4.28 -14.98 2.39
N PHE A 67 5.16 -15.22 1.41
CA PHE A 67 6.57 -14.79 1.44
C PHE A 67 6.85 -13.61 0.49
N GLU A 68 6.38 -13.72 -0.75
CA GLU A 68 6.32 -12.62 -1.71
C GLU A 68 4.87 -12.13 -1.74
N LEU A 69 4.63 -11.01 -1.07
CA LEU A 69 3.32 -10.43 -0.91
C LEU A 69 3.08 -9.39 -2.01
N ASP A 70 2.03 -9.56 -2.79
CA ASP A 70 1.48 -8.50 -3.63
C ASP A 70 0.61 -7.59 -2.77
N ALA A 71 1.01 -6.33 -2.64
CA ALA A 71 0.31 -5.32 -1.86
C ALA A 71 -0.47 -4.38 -2.78
N TYR A 72 -1.77 -4.25 -2.52
CA TYR A 72 -2.70 -3.38 -3.24
C TYR A 72 -3.20 -2.30 -2.30
N VAL A 73 -2.90 -1.04 -2.61
CA VAL A 73 -3.42 0.13 -1.89
C VAL A 73 -4.51 0.73 -2.76
N VAL A 74 -5.77 0.47 -2.41
CA VAL A 74 -6.93 0.77 -3.26
C VAL A 74 -7.98 1.56 -2.51
N GLY A 75 -8.66 2.45 -3.23
CA GLY A 75 -9.86 3.12 -2.75
C GLY A 75 -10.79 3.38 -3.94
N MET A 76 -11.77 4.26 -3.73
CA MET A 76 -12.78 4.56 -4.73
C MET A 76 -12.67 6.00 -5.23
N VAL A 77 -12.88 6.16 -6.54
CA VAL A 77 -13.17 7.45 -7.19
C VAL A 77 -14.51 7.26 -7.91
N ASN A 78 -15.55 7.94 -7.42
CA ASN A 78 -16.94 7.70 -7.84
C ASN A 78 -17.36 6.23 -7.62
N LEU A 79 -17.45 5.44 -8.70
CA LEU A 79 -17.83 4.02 -8.68
C LEU A 79 -16.67 3.08 -9.05
N ASP A 80 -15.51 3.65 -9.39
CA ASP A 80 -14.35 2.89 -9.85
C ASP A 80 -13.39 2.64 -8.70
N VAL A 81 -12.89 1.41 -8.60
CA VAL A 81 -11.80 1.07 -7.68
C VAL A 81 -10.48 1.40 -8.36
N VAL A 82 -9.71 2.29 -7.74
CA VAL A 82 -8.41 2.75 -8.26
C VAL A 82 -7.37 2.75 -7.15
N GLY A 83 -6.10 2.70 -7.52
CA GLY A 83 -5.03 2.63 -6.54
C GLY A 83 -3.67 2.33 -7.14
N LEU A 84 -2.78 1.81 -6.31
CA LEU A 84 -1.45 1.36 -6.69
C LEU A 84 -1.19 -0.06 -6.20
N SER A 85 -0.27 -0.75 -6.87
CA SER A 85 0.25 -2.03 -6.43
C SER A 85 1.77 -1.97 -6.24
N THR A 86 2.26 -2.76 -5.29
CA THR A 86 3.69 -2.94 -5.02
C THR A 86 3.95 -4.36 -4.52
N LYS A 87 5.21 -4.77 -4.51
CA LYS A 87 5.64 -6.04 -3.90
C LYS A 87 6.29 -5.80 -2.55
N VAL A 88 6.07 -6.73 -1.63
CA VAL A 88 6.72 -6.80 -0.33
C VAL A 88 7.32 -8.19 -0.19
N VAL A 89 8.61 -8.27 0.12
CA VAL A 89 9.25 -9.53 0.49
C VAL A 89 9.34 -9.55 2.02
N ALA A 90 8.75 -10.57 2.63
CA ALA A 90 8.83 -10.83 4.05
C ALA A 90 9.58 -12.15 4.28
N THR A 91 10.64 -12.09 5.08
CA THR A 91 11.52 -13.23 5.42
C THR A 91 11.50 -13.49 6.91
#